data_AF-A0A3B8RYB6-F1
#
_entry.id   AF-A0A3B8RYB6-F1
#
_cell.length_a   1.000
_cell.length_b   1.000
_cell.length_c   1.000
_cell.angle_alpha   90.00
_cell.angle_beta   90.00
_cell.angle_gamma   90.00
#
_symmetry.space_group_name_H-M   'P 1'
#
loop_
_entity.id
_entity.type
_entity.pdbx_description
1 polymer ?
#
loop_
_entity_poly.entity_id
_entity_poly.type
_entity_poly.pdbx_seq_one_letter_code
_entity_poly.pdbx_strand_id
1 'polypeptide(L)'
;VHFCIWYLRIRDVKYTESPFAGVVKIEKVLVTDDEIENGLSSDEIDLISANIINERSPVAYGTDTRWANHLYPIYLTEKYVKSQYISDLHFLNLF
;
A
#
# COMPACT_ATOMS: atom_id res chain seq x y z
N VAL A 1 -14.14 10.39 15.48
CA VAL A 1 -13.39 10.29 14.20
C VAL A 1 -14.12 9.29 13.34
N HIS A 2 -14.57 9.70 12.16
CA HIS A 2 -15.31 8.86 11.23
C HIS A 2 -14.39 8.46 10.07
N PHE A 3 -14.58 7.24 9.56
CA PHE A 3 -13.79 6.70 8.47
C PHE A 3 -14.70 6.13 7.39
N CYS A 4 -14.37 6.42 6.13
CA CYS A 4 -14.82 5.61 5.01
C CYS A 4 -13.79 4.50 4.78
N ILE A 5 -14.25 3.25 4.70
CA ILE A 5 -13.39 2.07 4.58
C ILE A 5 -13.84 1.23 3.39
N TRP A 6 -12.89 0.86 2.55
CA TRP A 6 -13.12 -0.08 1.46
C TRP A 6 -11.90 -0.96 1.20
N TYR A 7 -12.12 -2.06 0.49
CA TYR A 7 -11.07 -3.00 0.10
C TYR A 7 -10.87 -2.93 -1.41
N LEU A 8 -9.62 -2.85 -1.83
CA LEU A 8 -9.25 -2.70 -3.22
C LEU A 8 -8.31 -3.83 -3.66
N ARG A 9 -8.70 -4.57 -4.69
CA ARG A 9 -7.85 -5.58 -5.31
C ARG A 9 -6.87 -4.91 -6.27
N ILE A 10 -5.64 -4.74 -5.83
CA ILE A 10 -4.55 -4.23 -6.67
C ILE A 10 -3.94 -5.33 -7.55
N ARG A 11 -4.19 -6.62 -7.27
CA ARG A 11 -3.72 -7.71 -8.14
C ARG A 11 -4.68 -8.87 -8.28
N ASP A 12 -4.75 -9.36 -9.52
CA ASP A 12 -5.50 -10.54 -9.91
C ASP A 12 -4.96 -11.76 -9.15
N VAL A 13 -5.88 -12.61 -8.67
CA VAL A 13 -5.62 -13.80 -7.85
C VAL A 13 -4.64 -14.75 -8.54
N LYS A 14 -4.62 -14.81 -9.88
CA LYS A 14 -3.67 -15.65 -10.62
C LYS A 14 -2.19 -15.28 -10.40
N TYR A 15 -1.92 -14.08 -9.88
CA TYR A 15 -0.57 -13.61 -9.58
C TYR A 15 -0.24 -13.63 -8.09
N THR A 16 -1.10 -14.20 -7.24
CA THR A 16 -0.96 -14.19 -5.79
C THR A 16 -0.90 -15.60 -5.23
N GLU A 17 -0.19 -15.79 -4.11
CA GLU A 17 -0.04 -17.11 -3.47
C GLU A 17 -1.29 -17.54 -2.70
N SER A 18 -2.18 -16.59 -2.40
CA SER A 18 -3.42 -16.80 -1.66
C SER A 18 -4.52 -15.87 -2.19
N PRO A 19 -5.81 -16.25 -2.10
CA PRO A 19 -6.94 -15.39 -2.45
C PRO A 19 -6.97 -14.05 -1.70
N PHE A 20 -6.38 -14.02 -0.50
CA PHE A 20 -6.32 -12.83 0.36
C PHE A 20 -5.16 -11.89 0.03
N ALA A 21 -4.20 -12.34 -0.79
CA ALA A 21 -3.13 -11.48 -1.28
C ALA A 21 -3.60 -10.65 -2.49
N GLY A 22 -2.88 -9.55 -2.74
CA GLY A 22 -3.21 -8.57 -3.79
C GLY A 22 -4.39 -7.67 -3.46
N VAL A 23 -4.75 -7.53 -2.17
CA VAL A 23 -5.84 -6.67 -1.68
C VAL A 23 -5.29 -5.71 -0.63
N VAL A 24 -5.65 -4.43 -0.72
CA VAL A 24 -5.34 -3.41 0.28
C VAL A 24 -6.61 -2.93 0.95
N LYS A 25 -6.53 -2.64 2.26
CA LYS A 25 -7.59 -1.94 3.00
C LYS A 25 -7.28 -0.46 2.97
N ILE A 26 -8.25 0.35 2.55
CA ILE A 26 -8.13 1.80 2.49
C ILE A 26 -9.04 2.39 3.54
N GLU A 27 -8.51 3.32 4.33
CA GLU A 27 -9.22 4.04 5.38
C GLU A 27 -9.02 5.54 5.15
N LYS A 28 -10.08 6.26 4.76
CA LYS A 28 -10.05 7.72 4.62
C LYS A 28 -10.77 8.35 5.82
N VAL A 29 -10.06 9.23 6.53
CA VAL A 29 -10.63 10.05 7.60
C VAL A 29 -11.61 11.04 6.98
N LEU A 30 -12.82 11.10 7.54
CA LEU A 30 -13.85 12.07 7.18
C LEU A 30 -13.67 13.29 8.07
N VAL A 31 -13.50 14.47 7.47
CA VAL A 31 -13.07 15.69 8.17
C VAL A 31 -14.22 16.70 8.24
N THR A 32 -15.07 16.75 7.22
CA THR A 32 -16.17 17.70 7.13
C THR A 32 -17.48 17.11 7.66
N ASP A 33 -18.39 17.96 8.14
CA ASP A 33 -19.71 17.53 8.60
C ASP A 33 -20.52 16.86 7.48
N ASP A 34 -20.38 17.33 6.23
CA ASP A 34 -20.99 16.74 5.05
C ASP A 34 -20.46 15.33 4.77
N GLU A 35 -19.13 15.12 4.79
CA GLU A 35 -18.56 13.78 4.64
C GLU A 35 -19.02 12.84 5.76
N ILE A 36 -19.19 13.34 6.99
CA ILE A 36 -19.64 12.55 8.13
C ILE A 36 -21.12 12.14 7.98
N GLU A 37 -21.97 13.05 7.49
CA GLU A 37 -23.40 12.82 7.31
C GLU A 37 -23.72 12.00 6.05
N ASN A 38 -23.10 12.36 4.92
CA ASN A 38 -23.43 11.86 3.59
C ASN A 38 -22.40 10.84 3.04
N GLY A 39 -21.25 10.69 3.69
CA GLY A 39 -20.16 9.82 3.24
C GLY A 39 -19.31 10.45 2.13
N LEU A 40 -18.53 9.61 1.43
CA LEU A 40 -17.73 10.03 0.28
C LEU A 40 -18.51 9.83 -1.02
N SER A 41 -18.30 10.73 -1.97
CA SER A 41 -18.79 10.55 -3.34
C SER A 41 -18.14 9.30 -3.97
N SER A 42 -18.91 8.56 -4.77
CA SER A 42 -18.38 7.39 -5.48
C SER A 42 -17.26 7.76 -6.45
N ASP A 43 -17.34 8.93 -7.09
CA ASP A 43 -16.29 9.44 -7.99
C ASP A 43 -14.95 9.64 -7.27
N GLU A 44 -14.98 10.12 -6.01
CA GLU A 44 -13.77 10.24 -5.19
C GLU A 44 -13.18 8.86 -4.84
N ILE A 45 -14.04 7.90 -4.47
CA ILE A 45 -13.61 6.52 -4.19
C ILE A 45 -12.98 5.89 -5.44
N ASP A 46 -13.59 6.09 -6.61
CA ASP A 46 -13.10 5.58 -7.89
C ASP A 46 -11.76 6.22 -8.28
N LEU A 47 -11.63 7.54 -8.11
CA LEU A 47 -10.39 8.27 -8.37
C LEU A 47 -9.24 7.79 -7.47
N ILE A 48 -9.48 7.68 -6.16
CA ILE A 48 -8.46 7.18 -5.22
C ILE A 48 -8.09 5.73 -5.58
N SER A 49 -9.08 4.89 -5.88
CA SER A 49 -8.86 3.49 -6.22
C SER A 49 -8.07 3.33 -7.51
N ALA A 50 -8.37 4.11 -8.55
CA ALA A 50 -7.65 4.12 -9.81
C ALA A 50 -6.18 4.52 -9.61
N ASN A 51 -5.92 5.56 -8.82
CA ASN A 51 -4.56 6.00 -8.51
C ASN A 51 -3.77 4.91 -7.77
N ILE A 52 -4.35 4.27 -6.74
CA ILE A 52 -3.69 3.18 -6.01
C ILE A 52 -3.40 1.98 -6.92
N ILE A 53 -4.32 1.63 -7.83
CA ILE A 53 -4.08 0.57 -8.82
C ILE A 53 -2.92 0.94 -9.76
N ASN A 54 -2.78 2.20 -10.15
CA ASN A 54 -1.69 2.64 -11.02
C ASN A 54 -0.32 2.56 -10.31
N GLU A 55 -0.26 2.95 -9.04
CA GLU A 55 0.97 2.93 -8.22
C GLU A 55 1.53 1.53 -7.94
N ARG A 56 0.77 0.46 -8.23
CA ARG A 56 1.29 -0.92 -8.17
C ARG A 56 2.35 -1.20 -9.25
N SER A 57 2.41 -0.37 -10.29
CA SER A 57 3.27 -0.56 -11.47
C SER A 57 4.24 0.61 -11.61
N PRO A 58 5.54 0.37 -11.86
CA PRO A 58 6.20 -0.93 -12.09
C PRO A 58 6.23 -1.82 -10.83
N VAL A 59 6.55 -3.11 -10.96
CA VAL A 59 6.38 -4.08 -9.85
C VAL A 59 7.72 -4.62 -9.32
N ALA A 60 7.83 -4.86 -8.02
CA ALA A 60 9.02 -5.43 -7.36
C ALA A 60 9.13 -6.97 -7.48
N TYR A 61 8.53 -7.56 -8.53
CA TYR A 61 8.50 -9.01 -8.73
C TYR A 61 9.92 -9.61 -8.75
N GLY A 62 10.11 -10.74 -8.06
CA GLY A 62 11.39 -11.42 -7.95
C GLY A 62 12.40 -10.77 -7.00
N THR A 63 12.14 -9.54 -6.53
CA THR A 63 13.04 -8.84 -5.59
C THR A 63 12.47 -8.70 -4.18
N ASP A 64 11.14 -8.70 -4.03
CA ASP A 64 10.46 -8.74 -2.74
C ASP A 64 9.39 -9.85 -2.76
N THR A 65 9.38 -10.73 -1.77
CA THR A 65 8.38 -11.82 -1.67
C THR A 65 6.97 -11.28 -1.45
N ARG A 66 6.84 -10.08 -0.87
CA ARG A 66 5.58 -9.37 -0.63
C ARG A 66 5.12 -8.57 -1.83
N TRP A 67 5.80 -8.63 -2.98
CA TRP A 67 5.49 -7.88 -4.21
C TRP A 67 4.00 -7.89 -4.56
N ALA A 68 3.31 -8.99 -4.25
CA ALA A 68 1.90 -9.14 -4.54
C ALA A 68 0.99 -8.14 -3.82
N ASN A 69 1.41 -7.72 -2.62
CA ASN A 69 0.70 -6.83 -1.71
C ASN A 69 1.30 -5.42 -1.67
N HIS A 70 2.31 -5.15 -2.50
CA HIS A 70 3.13 -3.94 -2.39
C HIS A 70 2.75 -2.91 -3.46
N LEU A 71 2.82 -1.62 -3.09
CA LEU A 71 2.86 -0.52 -4.05
C LEU A 71 4.32 -0.15 -4.34
N TYR A 72 4.62 0.24 -5.57
CA TYR A 72 6.00 0.48 -5.99
C TYR A 72 6.68 1.64 -5.25
N PRO A 73 6.03 2.80 -5.03
CA PRO A 73 6.66 3.89 -4.29
C PRO A 73 7.03 3.50 -2.86
N ILE A 74 6.18 2.68 -2.20
CA ILE A 74 6.47 2.17 -0.86
C ILE A 74 7.71 1.28 -0.92
N TYR A 75 7.84 0.43 -1.95
CA TYR A 75 8.96 -0.50 -2.07
C TYR A 75 10.28 0.26 -2.21
N LEU A 76 10.29 1.30 -3.06
CA LEU A 76 11.45 2.16 -3.23
C LEU A 76 11.82 2.89 -1.95
N THR A 77 10.82 3.41 -1.23
CA THR A 77 11.04 4.12 0.04
C THR A 77 11.65 3.20 1.08
N GLU A 78 11.07 2.00 1.29
CA GLU A 78 11.62 1.02 2.23
C GLU A 78 13.06 0.65 1.87
N LYS A 79 13.32 0.40 0.57
CA LYS A 79 14.64 0.03 0.08
C LYS A 79 15.66 1.14 0.32
N TYR A 80 15.28 2.40 0.07
CA TYR A 80 16.13 3.55 0.31
C TYR A 80 16.44 3.70 1.81
N VAL A 81 15.42 3.66 2.68
CA VAL A 81 15.62 3.80 4.12
C VAL A 81 16.53 2.69 4.66
N LYS A 82 16.31 1.43 4.24
CA LYS A 82 17.17 0.29 4.63
C LYS A 82 18.62 0.45 4.17
N SER A 83 18.86 1.12 3.03
CA SER A 83 20.22 1.39 2.56
C SER A 83 21.02 2.35 3.44
N GLN A 84 20.34 3.12 4.29
CA GLN A 84 20.96 4.07 5.22
C GLN A 84 21.25 3.44 6.60
N TYR A 85 20.87 2.17 6.81
CA TYR A 85 21.14 1.49 8.07
C TYR A 85 22.62 1.13 8.19
N ILE A 86 23.13 1.15 9.42
CA ILE A 86 24.47 0.66 9.73
C ILE A 86 24.51 -0.83 9.39
N SER A 87 25.55 -1.27 8.69
CA SER A 87 25.68 -2.70 8.33
C SER A 87 25.68 -3.57 9.58
N ASP A 88 25.00 -4.72 9.52
CA ASP A 88 24.94 -5.68 10.62
C ASP A 88 26.32 -6.04 11.17
N LEU A 89 27.33 -6.17 10.28
CA LEU A 89 28.71 -6.44 10.66
C LEU A 89 29.32 -5.34 11.52
N HIS A 90 29.08 -4.08 11.16
CA HIS A 90 29.58 -2.92 11.93
C HIS A 90 28.84 -2.78 13.26
N PHE A 91 27.54 -3.06 13.29
CA PHE A 91 26.76 -3.07 14.53
C PHE A 91 27.24 -4.15 15.51
N LEU A 92 27.53 -5.36 15.02
CA LEU A 92 28.05 -6.45 15.84
C LEU A 92 29.44 -6.15 16.41
N ASN A 93 30.27 -5.41 15.70
CA ASN A 93 31.61 -5.01 16.18
C ASN A 93 31.58 -3.88 17.24
N LEU A 94 30.40 -3.34 17.59
CA LEU A 94 30.25 -2.35 18.67
C LEU A 94 30.06 -2.97 20.07
N PHE A 95 29.94 -4.30 20.17
CA PHE A 95 29.80 -5.07 21.41
C PHE A 95 30.79 -6.23 21.47
#